data_AF-A0A7L9BZD6-F1
#
_entry.id   AF-A0A7L9BZD6-F1
#
_cell.length_a   1.000
_cell.length_b   1.000
_cell.length_c   1.000
_cell.angle_alpha   90.00
_cell.angle_beta   90.00
_cell.angle_gamma   90.00
#
_symmetry.space_group_name_H-M   'P 1'
#
loop_
_entity.id
_entity.type
_entity.pdbx_description
1 polymer ?
#
loop_
_entity_poly.entity_id
_entity_poly.type
_entity_poly.pdbx_seq_one_letter_code
_entity_poly.pdbx_strand_id
1 'polypeptide(L)'
;MRTERRLTVALLAWMCLVTLAPRTCAWQSLVQDGRSSPAATVPTALPRGFFQHTLELPEDGSRKYAVYVPPQYFTEADHKWPLLVVLHGSGEIGTDGVAPTQVGMGPYIAGRPKRFPFIAVFPQAHAMWYRGVEEIAVYQIIEDVCKEYRVDRDRIYLTGFSMGGFGTWELGIRRPDLFAALVPICGAAPMDYVGNLVNLPVWVFHGAKDANVKVEGSRDAVARLKSLGGSPLYTEFPQIGHNSWDTAYHTPALYKWLLAQRRVAHPKTIDYTFPGGAIQVWWLAMESEPNRKAPAHIRATISNDGEVIVESEGVASFAILSKSEPIRVGQDVLVKWNGAVVYKGRYEGPVVVRPNRDAAPAGPATSTP
;
A
#
# COMPACT_ATOMS: atom_id res chain seq x y z
N MET A 1 -27.39 -9.16 -49.72
CA MET A 1 -28.32 -9.08 -48.56
C MET A 1 -27.73 -9.96 -47.48
N ARG A 2 -27.01 -9.37 -46.50
CA ARG A 2 -27.49 -9.15 -45.11
C ARG A 2 -28.14 -10.44 -44.55
N THR A 3 -27.55 -11.14 -43.59
CA THR A 3 -27.58 -10.71 -42.18
C THR A 3 -26.66 -11.56 -41.29
N GLU A 4 -25.77 -10.86 -40.59
CA GLU A 4 -25.57 -10.91 -39.13
C GLU A 4 -25.44 -12.27 -38.42
N ARG A 5 -24.20 -12.65 -38.09
CA ARG A 5 -23.89 -13.46 -36.91
C ARG A 5 -23.34 -12.56 -35.81
N ARG A 6 -24.15 -12.35 -34.77
CA ARG A 6 -23.76 -11.77 -33.49
C ARG A 6 -22.74 -12.70 -32.82
N LEU A 7 -21.54 -12.20 -32.56
CA LEU A 7 -20.56 -12.82 -31.68
C LEU A 7 -20.85 -12.34 -30.25
N THR A 8 -21.47 -13.19 -29.45
CA THR A 8 -21.57 -13.01 -28.00
C THR A 8 -20.26 -13.49 -27.38
N VAL A 9 -19.49 -12.58 -26.78
CA VAL A 9 -18.28 -12.90 -26.01
C VAL A 9 -18.71 -13.51 -24.68
N ALA A 10 -18.51 -14.82 -24.52
CA ALA A 10 -18.60 -15.50 -23.23
C ALA A 10 -17.22 -15.51 -22.58
N LEU A 11 -17.05 -14.74 -21.49
CA LEU A 11 -15.91 -14.83 -20.58
C LEU A 11 -16.11 -16.06 -19.69
N LEU A 12 -15.49 -17.17 -20.07
CA LEU A 12 -15.40 -18.38 -19.25
C LEU A 12 -14.31 -18.20 -18.19
N ALA A 13 -14.73 -18.26 -16.93
CA ALA A 13 -13.88 -18.40 -15.77
C ALA A 13 -13.04 -19.68 -15.87
N TRP A 14 -11.72 -19.55 -15.69
CA TRP A 14 -10.82 -20.69 -15.58
C TRP A 14 -10.32 -20.80 -14.14
N MET A 15 -10.95 -21.72 -13.39
CA MET A 15 -10.46 -22.23 -12.12
C MET A 15 -9.25 -23.12 -12.39
N CYS A 16 -8.06 -22.70 -11.96
CA CYS A 16 -6.93 -23.61 -11.77
C CYS A 16 -6.83 -23.97 -10.28
N LEU A 17 -7.27 -25.19 -9.96
CA LEU A 17 -6.87 -25.92 -8.76
C LEU A 17 -5.35 -26.10 -8.79
N VAL A 18 -4.65 -25.47 -7.85
CA VAL A 18 -3.27 -25.82 -7.49
C VAL A 18 -3.24 -26.16 -6.02
N THR A 19 -3.11 -27.45 -5.73
CA THR A 19 -2.76 -27.97 -4.41
C THR A 19 -1.28 -27.66 -4.14
N LEU A 20 -1.02 -26.65 -3.31
CA LEU A 20 0.30 -26.39 -2.73
C LEU A 20 0.26 -26.74 -1.25
N ALA A 21 1.04 -27.77 -0.89
CA ALA A 21 1.25 -28.21 0.48
C ALA A 21 1.77 -27.06 1.36
N PRO A 22 1.30 -26.92 2.61
CA PRO A 22 1.79 -25.88 3.49
C PRO A 22 3.22 -26.21 3.93
N ARG A 23 4.18 -25.36 3.55
CA ARG A 23 5.45 -25.27 4.27
C ARG A 23 5.14 -24.69 5.64
N THR A 24 5.07 -25.56 6.64
CA THR A 24 4.92 -25.22 8.05
C THR A 24 6.17 -24.48 8.51
N CYS A 25 6.13 -23.15 8.49
CA CYS A 25 7.08 -22.34 9.22
C CYS A 25 6.58 -22.24 10.67
N ALA A 26 7.46 -22.55 11.61
CA ALA A 26 7.19 -22.64 13.05
C ALA A 26 6.71 -21.30 13.62
N TRP A 27 5.39 -21.09 13.66
CA TRP A 27 4.73 -20.00 14.38
C TRP A 27 3.51 -20.46 15.20
N GLN A 28 3.13 -21.73 15.11
CA GLN A 28 1.94 -22.27 15.78
C GLN A 28 2.10 -22.58 17.27
N SER A 29 3.26 -22.34 17.89
CA SER A 29 3.52 -22.80 19.27
C SER A 29 3.55 -21.69 20.35
N LEU A 30 2.96 -20.51 20.11
CA LEU A 30 2.93 -19.42 21.11
C LEU A 30 1.52 -19.05 21.61
N VAL A 31 0.51 -19.89 21.37
CA VAL A 31 -0.81 -19.75 22.01
C VAL A 31 -0.98 -20.82 23.08
N GLN A 32 -0.19 -20.76 24.14
CA GLN A 32 -0.46 -21.47 25.39
C GLN A 32 0.48 -20.91 26.47
N ASP A 33 0.03 -19.86 27.14
CA ASP A 33 0.14 -19.66 28.60
C ASP A 33 -0.29 -18.22 28.94
N GLY A 34 -1.60 -18.02 29.01
CA GLY A 34 -2.20 -16.79 29.52
C GLY A 34 -2.81 -17.02 30.89
N ARG A 35 -2.13 -16.58 31.96
CA ARG A 35 -2.82 -16.30 33.23
C ARG A 35 -3.76 -15.12 32.96
N SER A 36 -5.06 -15.36 33.11
CA SER A 36 -6.12 -14.38 32.88
C SER A 36 -6.02 -13.21 33.86
N SER A 37 -5.79 -12.01 33.33
CA SER A 37 -6.16 -10.76 34.00
C SER A 37 -7.68 -10.57 33.91
N PRO A 38 -8.34 -9.92 34.89
CA PRO A 38 -9.78 -9.70 34.84
C PRO A 38 -10.15 -8.90 33.60
N ALA A 39 -11.19 -9.35 32.89
CA ALA A 39 -11.69 -8.74 31.66
C ALA A 39 -12.02 -7.27 31.90
N ALA A 40 -11.19 -6.38 31.35
CA ALA A 40 -11.55 -4.97 31.23
C ALA A 40 -12.84 -4.90 30.41
N THR A 41 -13.84 -4.16 30.90
CA THR A 41 -15.07 -3.88 30.17
C THR A 41 -14.71 -3.27 28.82
N VAL A 42 -14.91 -4.03 27.74
CA VAL A 42 -14.67 -3.54 26.37
C VAL A 42 -15.66 -2.40 26.14
N PRO A 43 -15.19 -1.17 25.86
CA PRO A 43 -16.07 -0.06 25.55
C PRO A 43 -16.96 -0.41 24.35
N THR A 44 -18.27 -0.24 24.50
CA THR A 44 -19.27 -0.63 23.47
C THR A 44 -19.69 0.52 22.55
N ALA A 45 -19.12 1.71 22.73
CA ALA A 45 -19.49 2.91 21.99
C ALA A 45 -18.28 3.62 21.38
N LEU A 46 -18.50 4.25 20.23
CA LEU A 46 -17.49 5.08 19.59
C LEU A 46 -17.15 6.33 20.43
N PRO A 47 -15.88 6.80 20.40
CA PRO A 47 -15.53 8.07 21.02
C PRO A 47 -16.24 9.25 20.33
N ARG A 48 -16.39 10.37 21.04
CA ARG A 48 -17.02 11.58 20.46
C ARG A 48 -16.25 12.07 19.23
N GLY A 49 -16.98 12.36 18.15
CA GLY A 49 -16.41 12.83 16.88
C GLY A 49 -15.99 11.70 15.93
N PHE A 50 -16.24 10.45 16.31
CA PHE A 50 -16.08 9.28 15.46
C PHE A 50 -17.46 8.84 14.95
N PHE A 51 -17.51 8.45 13.68
CA PHE A 51 -18.70 7.98 12.99
C PHE A 51 -18.45 6.58 12.46
N GLN A 52 -19.40 5.67 12.67
CA GLN A 52 -19.29 4.30 12.15
C GLN A 52 -19.78 4.25 10.71
N HIS A 53 -19.05 3.53 9.88
CA HIS A 53 -19.42 3.20 8.51
C HIS A 53 -19.28 1.70 8.29
N THR A 54 -19.87 1.23 7.21
CA THR A 54 -19.81 -0.15 6.76
C THR A 54 -19.45 -0.16 5.28
N LEU A 55 -18.40 -0.90 4.93
CA LEU A 55 -18.09 -1.27 3.57
C LEU A 55 -18.73 -2.63 3.29
N GLU A 56 -19.49 -2.74 2.21
CA GLU A 56 -20.00 -4.01 1.69
C GLU A 56 -19.04 -4.56 0.64
N LEU A 57 -18.53 -5.78 0.85
CA LEU A 57 -17.70 -6.49 -0.12
C LEU A 57 -18.52 -7.61 -0.75
N PRO A 58 -18.65 -7.65 -2.09
CA PRO A 58 -19.32 -8.76 -2.77
C PRO A 58 -18.66 -10.08 -2.36
N GLU A 59 -19.47 -11.06 -1.95
CA GLU A 59 -19.06 -12.44 -1.60
C GLU A 59 -18.24 -12.59 -0.29
N ASP A 60 -17.65 -11.52 0.26
CA ASP A 60 -16.80 -11.57 1.47
C ASP A 60 -17.41 -10.91 2.73
N GLY A 61 -18.66 -10.47 2.64
CA GLY A 61 -19.41 -9.82 3.71
C GLY A 61 -18.97 -8.37 3.95
N SER A 62 -19.39 -7.79 5.06
CA SER A 62 -19.10 -6.38 5.36
C SER A 62 -17.82 -6.19 6.19
N ARG A 63 -17.25 -5.00 6.12
CA ARG A 63 -16.18 -4.51 7.02
C ARG A 63 -16.63 -3.21 7.64
N LYS A 64 -16.61 -3.15 8.97
CA LYS A 64 -16.88 -1.91 9.68
C LYS A 64 -15.62 -1.09 9.82
N TYR A 65 -15.79 0.22 9.81
CA TYR A 65 -14.72 1.16 10.07
C TYR A 65 -15.27 2.41 10.76
N ALA A 66 -14.42 3.07 11.53
CA ALA A 66 -14.76 4.35 12.15
C ALA A 66 -13.99 5.49 11.49
N VAL A 67 -14.65 6.64 11.31
CA VAL A 67 -14.04 7.86 10.78
C VAL A 67 -14.11 8.94 11.85
N TYR A 68 -12.95 9.45 12.25
CA TYR A 68 -12.85 10.68 13.02
C TYR A 68 -12.88 11.90 12.10
N VAL A 69 -13.75 12.85 12.39
CA VAL A 69 -13.84 14.13 11.67
C VAL A 69 -13.47 15.28 12.62
N PRO A 70 -12.43 16.07 12.30
CA PRO A 70 -12.03 17.19 13.15
C PRO A 70 -13.15 18.23 13.20
N PRO A 71 -13.44 18.85 14.37
CA PRO A 71 -14.54 19.82 14.51
C PRO A 71 -14.48 20.97 13.49
N GLN A 72 -13.27 21.40 13.13
CA GLN A 72 -13.00 22.44 12.15
C GLN A 72 -13.50 22.11 10.74
N TYR A 73 -13.68 20.81 10.42
CA TYR A 73 -14.27 20.38 9.16
C TYR A 73 -15.63 21.06 8.91
N PHE A 74 -16.44 21.25 9.94
CA PHE A 74 -17.78 21.85 9.79
C PHE A 74 -17.75 23.36 9.60
N THR A 75 -16.63 24.02 9.88
CA THR A 75 -16.48 25.49 9.77
C THR A 75 -15.57 25.92 8.62
N GLU A 76 -14.69 25.05 8.13
CA GLU A 76 -13.71 25.34 7.08
C GLU A 76 -14.14 24.68 5.76
N ALA A 77 -15.09 25.31 5.05
CA ALA A 77 -15.79 24.71 3.92
C ALA A 77 -14.91 24.30 2.73
N ASP A 78 -13.84 25.06 2.46
CA ASP A 78 -12.94 24.85 1.31
C ASP A 78 -11.67 24.08 1.68
N HIS A 79 -11.49 23.74 2.96
CA HIS A 79 -10.30 23.01 3.40
C HIS A 79 -10.41 21.53 3.01
N LYS A 80 -9.49 21.09 2.15
CA LYS A 80 -9.21 19.66 1.91
C LYS A 80 -8.28 19.11 2.98
N TRP A 81 -8.79 18.17 3.77
CA TRP A 81 -8.13 17.61 4.94
C TRP A 81 -7.18 16.47 4.56
N PRO A 82 -5.99 16.40 5.18
CA PRO A 82 -5.18 15.20 5.07
C PRO A 82 -5.89 14.02 5.76
N LEU A 83 -5.67 12.80 5.24
CA LEU A 83 -6.25 11.56 5.76
C LEU A 83 -5.16 10.73 6.43
N LEU A 84 -5.40 10.28 7.66
CA LEU A 84 -4.57 9.28 8.34
C LEU A 84 -5.32 7.95 8.46
N VAL A 85 -4.82 6.93 7.79
CA VAL A 85 -5.32 5.55 7.88
C VAL A 85 -4.59 4.83 8.99
N VAL A 86 -5.33 4.30 9.97
CA VAL A 86 -4.77 3.68 11.18
C VAL A 86 -5.12 2.20 11.25
N LEU A 87 -4.13 1.34 11.04
CA LEU A 87 -4.28 -0.11 11.11
C LEU A 87 -4.03 -0.60 12.55
N HIS A 88 -5.03 -1.28 13.13
CA HIS A 88 -4.98 -1.80 14.50
C HIS A 88 -4.10 -3.06 14.64
N GLY A 89 -3.81 -3.43 15.89
CA GLY A 89 -3.07 -4.65 16.24
C GLY A 89 -3.96 -5.89 16.22
N SER A 90 -3.41 -7.09 16.48
CA SER A 90 -4.20 -8.32 16.43
C SER A 90 -5.27 -8.41 17.53
N GLY A 91 -5.16 -7.61 18.60
CA GLY A 91 -6.13 -7.57 19.70
C GLY A 91 -7.49 -6.97 19.32
N GLU A 92 -7.53 -6.16 18.25
CA GLU A 92 -8.74 -5.45 17.83
C GLU A 92 -9.42 -6.10 16.61
N ILE A 93 -8.95 -7.29 16.17
CA ILE A 93 -9.65 -8.10 15.17
C ILE A 93 -11.08 -8.37 15.66
N GLY A 94 -12.07 -8.11 14.81
CA GLY A 94 -13.47 -8.26 15.18
C GLY A 94 -14.42 -7.64 14.17
N THR A 95 -15.67 -7.46 14.57
CA THR A 95 -16.77 -7.03 13.68
C THR A 95 -17.68 -5.96 14.31
N ASP A 96 -17.31 -5.44 15.48
CA ASP A 96 -18.13 -4.50 16.25
C ASP A 96 -18.10 -3.07 15.66
N GLY A 97 -16.98 -2.67 15.06
CA GLY A 97 -16.72 -1.34 14.48
C GLY A 97 -16.11 -0.34 15.46
N VAL A 98 -15.88 -0.74 16.71
CA VAL A 98 -15.49 0.12 17.84
C VAL A 98 -14.08 -0.18 18.31
N ALA A 99 -13.68 -1.45 18.44
CA ALA A 99 -12.40 -1.88 19.02
C ALA A 99 -11.17 -1.15 18.46
N PRO A 100 -11.04 -0.90 17.13
CA PRO A 100 -9.89 -0.18 16.57
C PRO A 100 -9.72 1.25 17.10
N THR A 101 -10.80 1.87 17.61
CA THR A 101 -10.79 3.23 18.15
C THR A 101 -10.45 3.30 19.64
N GLN A 102 -10.28 2.15 20.31
CA GLN A 102 -10.06 2.08 21.76
C GLN A 102 -8.58 1.99 22.15
N VAL A 103 -7.68 1.84 21.17
CA VAL A 103 -6.23 1.64 21.40
C VAL A 103 -5.42 2.65 20.56
N GLY A 104 -4.28 3.10 21.10
CA GLY A 104 -3.32 3.94 20.39
C GLY A 104 -3.89 5.28 19.93
N MET A 105 -4.06 5.45 18.61
CA MET A 105 -4.44 6.74 18.01
C MET A 105 -5.85 7.18 18.43
N GLY A 106 -6.79 6.25 18.63
CA GLY A 106 -8.16 6.59 19.01
C GLY A 106 -8.24 7.36 20.34
N PRO A 107 -7.72 6.82 21.46
CA PRO A 107 -7.61 7.54 22.74
C PRO A 107 -6.80 8.85 22.64
N TYR A 108 -5.73 8.88 21.85
CA TYR A 108 -4.94 10.10 21.62
C TYR A 108 -5.81 11.23 21.02
N ILE A 109 -6.59 10.92 19.97
CA ILE A 109 -7.51 11.87 19.33
C ILE A 109 -8.61 12.28 20.32
N ALA A 110 -9.23 11.31 21.01
CA ALA A 110 -10.35 11.57 21.93
C ALA A 110 -9.95 12.50 23.09
N GLY A 111 -8.70 12.42 23.56
CA GLY A 111 -8.17 13.32 24.58
C GLY A 111 -7.88 14.74 24.07
N ARG A 112 -7.75 14.96 22.74
CA ARG A 112 -7.31 16.24 22.15
C ARG A 112 -7.97 16.57 20.80
N PRO A 113 -9.30 16.43 20.64
CA PRO A 113 -9.94 16.44 19.32
C PRO A 113 -9.70 17.75 18.55
N LYS A 114 -9.77 18.92 19.20
CA LYS A 114 -9.54 20.21 18.52
C LYS A 114 -8.12 20.39 17.98
N ARG A 115 -7.15 19.58 18.42
CA ARG A 115 -5.74 19.70 18.03
C ARG A 115 -5.31 18.68 16.98
N PHE A 116 -6.20 17.77 16.60
CA PHE A 116 -5.86 16.73 15.62
C PHE A 116 -6.17 17.22 14.20
N PRO A 117 -5.16 17.43 13.34
CA PRO A 117 -5.33 18.15 12.07
C PRO A 117 -5.67 17.24 10.88
N PHE A 118 -6.16 16.02 11.13
CA PHE A 118 -6.46 15.03 10.09
C PHE A 118 -7.89 14.53 10.23
N ILE A 119 -8.49 14.13 9.11
CA ILE A 119 -9.49 13.06 9.14
C ILE A 119 -8.72 11.77 9.44
N ALA A 120 -9.21 10.93 10.35
CA ALA A 120 -8.60 9.62 10.61
C ALA A 120 -9.60 8.50 10.39
N VAL A 121 -9.16 7.45 9.72
CA VAL A 121 -9.97 6.25 9.47
C VAL A 121 -9.36 5.04 10.17
N PHE A 122 -10.23 4.29 10.84
CA PHE A 122 -9.93 3.13 11.65
C PHE A 122 -10.70 1.94 11.08
N PRO A 123 -10.21 1.29 10.01
CA PRO A 123 -10.78 0.03 9.55
C PRO A 123 -10.71 -1.04 10.65
N GLN A 124 -11.68 -1.94 10.71
CA GLN A 124 -11.60 -3.15 11.53
C GLN A 124 -11.38 -4.37 10.62
N ALA A 125 -10.25 -5.03 10.79
CA ALA A 125 -9.96 -6.26 10.08
C ALA A 125 -10.64 -7.46 10.75
N HIS A 126 -11.10 -8.41 9.93
CA HIS A 126 -11.54 -9.71 10.42
C HIS A 126 -10.38 -10.73 10.50
N ALA A 127 -9.22 -10.38 9.94
CA ALA A 127 -8.01 -11.19 9.91
C ALA A 127 -6.75 -10.31 9.78
N MET A 128 -5.62 -10.89 9.38
CA MET A 128 -4.38 -10.13 9.14
C MET A 128 -4.53 -9.19 7.93
N TRP A 129 -4.06 -7.94 8.07
CA TRP A 129 -4.18 -6.87 7.06
C TRP A 129 -3.65 -7.20 5.66
N TYR A 130 -2.59 -8.02 5.57
CA TYR A 130 -1.84 -8.29 4.33
C TYR A 130 -2.25 -9.64 3.71
N ARG A 131 -3.53 -10.01 3.87
CA ARG A 131 -4.09 -11.24 3.32
C ARG A 131 -5.42 -10.97 2.62
N GLY A 132 -5.45 -11.22 1.31
CA GLY A 132 -6.67 -11.30 0.52
C GLY A 132 -7.60 -10.12 0.72
N VAL A 133 -8.81 -10.40 1.20
CA VAL A 133 -9.90 -9.42 1.32
C VAL A 133 -9.59 -8.23 2.24
N GLU A 134 -8.80 -8.40 3.31
CA GLU A 134 -8.55 -7.30 4.26
C GLU A 134 -7.72 -6.18 3.63
N GLU A 135 -6.80 -6.53 2.73
CA GLU A 135 -6.05 -5.55 1.93
C GLU A 135 -6.99 -4.77 1.01
N ILE A 136 -7.85 -5.49 0.26
CA ILE A 136 -8.82 -4.89 -0.67
C ILE A 136 -9.76 -3.95 0.08
N ALA A 137 -10.21 -4.36 1.26
CA ALA A 137 -11.08 -3.57 2.13
C ALA A 137 -10.43 -2.24 2.51
N VAL A 138 -9.14 -2.22 2.88
CA VAL A 138 -8.46 -0.97 3.25
C VAL A 138 -8.44 0.01 2.08
N TYR A 139 -8.10 -0.43 0.87
CA TYR A 139 -8.09 0.45 -0.30
C TYR A 139 -9.49 0.97 -0.65
N GLN A 140 -10.51 0.11 -0.57
CA GLN A 140 -11.88 0.51 -0.86
C GLN A 140 -12.43 1.48 0.21
N ILE A 141 -12.08 1.28 1.49
CA ILE A 141 -12.41 2.21 2.58
C ILE A 141 -11.77 3.58 2.33
N ILE A 142 -10.49 3.62 1.92
CA ILE A 142 -9.83 4.89 1.58
C ILE A 142 -10.59 5.60 0.46
N GLU A 143 -10.98 4.86 -0.58
CA GLU A 143 -11.76 5.40 -1.69
C GLU A 143 -13.13 5.94 -1.26
N ASP A 144 -13.86 5.22 -0.42
CA ASP A 144 -15.17 5.64 0.08
C ASP A 144 -15.05 6.89 0.97
N VAL A 145 -14.06 6.92 1.86
CA VAL A 145 -13.76 8.11 2.68
C VAL A 145 -13.41 9.31 1.79
N CYS A 146 -12.62 9.12 0.73
CA CYS A 146 -12.28 10.22 -0.17
C CYS A 146 -13.45 10.70 -1.05
N LYS A 147 -14.50 9.89 -1.24
CA LYS A 147 -15.74 10.29 -1.92
C LYS A 147 -16.68 11.05 -1.00
N GLU A 148 -16.77 10.60 0.25
CA GLU A 148 -17.71 11.14 1.23
C GLU A 148 -17.18 12.41 1.93
N TYR A 149 -15.87 12.47 2.16
CA TYR A 149 -15.23 13.55 2.88
C TYR A 149 -14.29 14.38 2.01
N ARG A 150 -14.10 15.67 2.35
CA ARG A 150 -13.16 16.58 1.66
C ARG A 150 -11.70 16.22 1.97
N VAL A 151 -11.21 15.13 1.39
CA VAL A 151 -9.83 14.65 1.56
C VAL A 151 -8.90 15.27 0.51
N ASP A 152 -7.71 15.69 0.94
CA ASP A 152 -6.58 15.97 0.06
C ASP A 152 -5.90 14.64 -0.32
N ARG A 153 -6.14 14.18 -1.55
CA ARG A 153 -5.66 12.87 -2.03
C ARG A 153 -4.13 12.79 -2.18
N ASP A 154 -3.43 13.92 -2.13
CA ASP A 154 -1.96 13.94 -2.12
C ASP A 154 -1.39 13.95 -0.70
N ARG A 155 -2.25 13.85 0.33
CA ARG A 155 -1.90 13.80 1.75
C ARG A 155 -2.67 12.68 2.47
N ILE A 156 -2.62 11.48 1.89
CA ILE A 156 -3.08 10.24 2.53
C ILE A 156 -1.87 9.57 3.18
N TYR A 157 -1.93 9.33 4.49
CA TYR A 157 -0.86 8.71 5.26
C TYR A 157 -1.34 7.36 5.81
N LEU A 158 -0.42 6.41 5.94
CA LEU A 158 -0.69 5.10 6.52
C LEU A 158 0.16 4.89 7.77
N THR A 159 -0.49 4.46 8.85
CA THR A 159 0.18 4.07 10.09
C THR A 159 -0.51 2.85 10.69
N GLY A 160 0.19 2.16 11.58
CA GLY A 160 -0.34 1.04 12.32
C GLY A 160 0.70 0.43 13.22
N PHE A 161 0.25 -0.40 14.16
CA PHE A 161 1.09 -1.00 15.18
C PHE A 161 0.94 -2.52 15.23
N SER A 162 2.02 -3.24 15.60
CA SER A 162 2.01 -4.70 15.68
C SER A 162 1.54 -5.31 14.34
N MET A 163 0.44 -6.07 14.32
CA MET A 163 -0.24 -6.51 13.09
C MET A 163 -0.44 -5.38 12.07
N GLY A 164 -0.89 -4.21 12.51
CA GLY A 164 -1.03 -3.02 11.67
C GLY A 164 0.29 -2.39 11.25
N GLY A 165 1.37 -2.64 12.00
CA GLY A 165 2.74 -2.28 11.61
C GLY A 165 3.23 -3.12 10.44
N PHE A 166 2.98 -4.43 10.46
CA PHE A 166 3.18 -5.31 9.29
C PHE A 166 2.31 -4.85 8.10
N GLY A 167 1.02 -4.59 8.34
CA GLY A 167 0.11 -4.06 7.33
C GLY A 167 0.58 -2.75 6.71
N THR A 168 1.15 -1.84 7.51
CA THR A 168 1.66 -0.55 7.01
C THR A 168 2.81 -0.74 6.03
N TRP A 169 3.74 -1.65 6.31
CA TRP A 169 4.80 -2.01 5.37
C TRP A 169 4.24 -2.66 4.11
N GLU A 170 3.41 -3.69 4.29
CA GLU A 170 2.88 -4.53 3.21
C GLU A 170 2.01 -3.74 2.21
N LEU A 171 1.06 -2.93 2.72
CA LEU A 171 0.19 -2.13 1.86
C LEU A 171 0.94 -0.95 1.23
N GLY A 172 1.85 -0.33 1.99
CA GLY A 172 2.70 0.74 1.48
C GLY A 172 3.60 0.27 0.32
N ILE A 173 4.15 -0.94 0.41
CA ILE A 173 4.99 -1.57 -0.62
C ILE A 173 4.19 -1.88 -1.88
N ARG A 174 2.94 -2.33 -1.73
CA ARG A 174 2.05 -2.67 -2.86
C ARG A 174 1.50 -1.45 -3.56
N ARG A 175 1.24 -0.37 -2.81
CA ARG A 175 0.66 0.88 -3.31
C ARG A 175 1.45 2.11 -2.88
N PRO A 176 2.74 2.22 -3.24
CA PRO A 176 3.55 3.40 -2.92
C PRO A 176 3.05 4.66 -3.65
N ASP A 177 2.21 4.47 -4.67
CA ASP A 177 1.50 5.50 -5.43
C ASP A 177 0.23 6.02 -4.74
N LEU A 178 -0.21 5.43 -3.64
CA LEU A 178 -1.40 5.87 -2.90
C LEU A 178 -1.05 6.81 -1.74
N PHE A 179 0.09 6.58 -1.09
CA PHE A 179 0.43 7.24 0.16
C PHE A 179 1.42 8.38 -0.04
N ALA A 180 1.32 9.40 0.83
CA ALA A 180 2.28 10.48 0.94
C ALA A 180 3.38 10.19 1.98
N ALA A 181 3.09 9.34 2.98
CA ALA A 181 4.04 8.89 3.98
C ALA A 181 3.54 7.63 4.72
N LEU A 182 4.50 6.84 5.24
CA LEU A 182 4.23 5.67 6.08
C LEU A 182 4.81 5.83 7.49
N VAL A 183 4.08 5.34 8.49
CA VAL A 183 4.51 5.30 9.89
C VAL A 183 4.26 3.89 10.46
N PRO A 184 5.09 2.90 10.11
CA PRO A 184 4.98 1.56 10.68
C PRO A 184 5.55 1.53 12.10
N ILE A 185 4.80 0.94 13.03
CA ILE A 185 5.17 0.84 14.44
C ILE A 185 5.23 -0.63 14.85
N CYS A 186 6.34 -1.06 15.45
CA CYS A 186 6.56 -2.43 15.96
C CYS A 186 6.08 -3.57 15.01
N GLY A 187 6.39 -3.44 13.72
CA GLY A 187 6.20 -4.47 12.69
C GLY A 187 7.51 -4.81 11.96
N ALA A 188 7.43 -5.64 10.92
CA ALA A 188 8.55 -5.93 10.02
C ALA A 188 8.12 -5.83 8.55
N ALA A 189 9.06 -5.42 7.69
CA ALA A 189 8.83 -5.28 6.26
C ALA A 189 9.13 -6.59 5.50
N PRO A 190 8.42 -6.89 4.40
CA PRO A 190 8.82 -7.95 3.49
C PRO A 190 10.06 -7.51 2.70
N MET A 191 11.23 -8.01 3.12
CA MET A 191 12.54 -7.46 2.75
C MET A 191 12.84 -7.41 1.23
N ASP A 192 12.30 -8.36 0.46
CA ASP A 192 12.48 -8.43 -1.00
C ASP A 192 11.88 -7.22 -1.74
N TYR A 193 10.91 -6.54 -1.13
CA TYR A 193 10.14 -5.46 -1.76
C TYR A 193 10.36 -4.09 -1.13
N VAL A 194 11.26 -4.00 -0.13
CA VAL A 194 11.58 -2.73 0.55
C VAL A 194 12.03 -1.64 -0.44
N GLY A 195 12.64 -2.02 -1.56
CA GLY A 195 13.05 -1.09 -2.61
C GLY A 195 11.91 -0.24 -3.19
N ASN A 196 10.67 -0.75 -3.16
CA ASN A 196 9.49 -0.02 -3.65
C ASN A 196 9.19 1.26 -2.86
N LEU A 197 9.78 1.42 -1.66
CA LEU A 197 9.56 2.55 -0.78
C LEU A 197 10.69 3.58 -0.81
N VAL A 198 11.73 3.42 -1.64
CA VAL A 198 12.91 4.30 -1.66
C VAL A 198 12.54 5.79 -1.80
N ASN A 199 11.50 6.09 -2.58
CA ASN A 199 11.02 7.44 -2.82
C ASN A 199 9.85 7.87 -1.92
N LEU A 200 9.42 7.01 -0.99
CA LEU A 200 8.31 7.30 -0.10
C LEU A 200 8.85 7.70 1.28
N PRO A 201 8.41 8.83 1.86
CA PRO A 201 8.74 9.17 3.24
C PRO A 201 8.27 8.09 4.22
N VAL A 202 9.19 7.50 4.98
CA VAL A 202 8.89 6.49 6.00
C VAL A 202 9.49 6.92 7.34
N TRP A 203 8.69 6.91 8.41
CA TRP A 203 9.18 7.08 9.78
C TRP A 203 8.81 5.87 10.63
N VAL A 204 9.80 5.05 10.93
CA VAL A 204 9.64 3.79 11.67
C VAL A 204 9.79 4.03 13.17
N PHE A 205 8.92 3.40 13.98
CA PHE A 205 9.00 3.39 15.44
C PHE A 205 9.04 1.97 15.99
N HIS A 206 9.84 1.73 17.04
CA HIS A 206 9.89 0.41 17.69
C HIS A 206 10.37 0.52 19.14
N GLY A 207 9.92 -0.40 20.02
CA GLY A 207 10.49 -0.60 21.34
C GLY A 207 11.71 -1.53 21.32
N ALA A 208 12.82 -1.15 21.95
CA ALA A 208 14.04 -1.97 21.97
C ALA A 208 13.88 -3.27 22.78
N LYS A 209 12.89 -3.33 23.69
CA LYS A 209 12.60 -4.49 24.53
C LYS A 209 11.36 -5.25 24.06
N ASP A 210 10.95 -5.08 22.80
CA ASP A 210 9.80 -5.79 22.24
C ASP A 210 10.06 -7.30 22.22
N ALA A 211 9.27 -8.03 23.01
CA ALA A 211 9.35 -9.48 23.13
C ALA A 211 8.47 -10.22 22.11
N ASN A 212 7.52 -9.51 21.48
CA ASN A 212 6.51 -10.08 20.59
C ASN A 212 6.96 -9.96 19.13
N VAL A 213 7.40 -8.76 18.72
CA VAL A 213 7.96 -8.49 17.40
C VAL A 213 9.40 -8.03 17.60
N LYS A 214 10.35 -8.77 17.04
CA LYS A 214 11.77 -8.47 17.20
C LYS A 214 12.11 -7.14 16.54
N VAL A 215 12.78 -6.26 17.27
CA VAL A 215 13.18 -4.91 16.83
C VAL A 215 14.06 -4.95 15.58
N GLU A 216 14.79 -6.05 15.38
CA GLU A 216 15.59 -6.35 14.20
C GLU A 216 14.79 -6.19 12.90
N GLY A 217 13.51 -6.61 12.87
CA GLY A 217 12.67 -6.46 11.67
C GLY A 217 12.49 -5.00 11.23
N SER A 218 12.54 -4.04 12.15
CA SER A 218 12.54 -2.61 11.81
C SER A 218 13.94 -2.07 11.52
N ARG A 219 14.96 -2.50 12.27
CA ARG A 219 16.36 -2.12 12.03
C ARG A 219 16.82 -2.52 10.62
N ASP A 220 16.52 -3.76 10.22
CA ASP A 220 16.89 -4.32 8.93
C ASP A 220 16.19 -3.60 7.77
N ALA A 221 14.89 -3.32 7.91
CA ALA A 221 14.15 -2.55 6.91
C ALA A 221 14.71 -1.13 6.74
N VAL A 222 15.02 -0.43 7.84
CA VAL A 222 15.64 0.90 7.82
C VAL A 222 17.03 0.86 7.18
N ALA A 223 17.86 -0.12 7.54
CA ALA A 223 19.19 -0.29 6.97
C ALA A 223 19.10 -0.58 5.46
N ARG A 224 18.19 -1.45 5.04
CA ARG A 224 17.95 -1.77 3.64
C ARG A 224 17.50 -0.55 2.85
N LEU A 225 16.51 0.21 3.33
CA LEU A 225 16.07 1.44 2.67
C LEU A 225 17.21 2.43 2.47
N LYS A 226 18.02 2.66 3.51
CA LYS A 226 19.20 3.53 3.41
C LYS A 226 20.21 3.02 2.38
N SER A 227 20.47 1.72 2.35
CA SER A 227 21.40 1.11 1.38
C SER A 227 20.94 1.26 -0.08
N LEU A 228 19.62 1.39 -0.30
CA LEU A 228 19.01 1.60 -1.60
C LEU A 228 18.84 3.10 -1.95
N GLY A 229 19.38 4.00 -1.14
CA GLY A 229 19.33 5.46 -1.37
C GLY A 229 18.10 6.17 -0.76
N GLY A 230 17.23 5.44 -0.06
CA GLY A 230 16.10 6.02 0.67
C GLY A 230 16.54 6.78 1.93
N SER A 231 15.68 7.66 2.43
CA SER A 231 15.95 8.49 3.62
C SER A 231 14.92 8.25 4.75
N PRO A 232 14.76 7.01 5.26
CA PRO A 232 13.81 6.74 6.33
C PRO A 232 14.25 7.41 7.65
N LEU A 233 13.27 7.90 8.41
CA LEU A 233 13.45 8.24 9.81
C LEU A 233 13.23 7.00 10.67
N TYR A 234 13.96 6.91 11.78
CA TYR A 234 13.84 5.80 12.72
C TYR A 234 13.91 6.31 14.16
N THR A 235 12.98 5.84 14.99
CA THR A 235 12.96 6.11 16.42
C THR A 235 12.78 4.80 17.17
N GLU A 236 13.83 4.41 17.90
CA GLU A 236 13.82 3.25 18.78
C GLU A 236 13.72 3.72 20.24
N PHE A 237 12.78 3.15 21.00
CA PHE A 237 12.57 3.49 22.41
C PHE A 237 13.31 2.48 23.31
N PRO A 238 14.42 2.86 23.99
CA PRO A 238 15.34 1.90 24.62
C PRO A 238 14.74 1.05 25.75
N GLN A 239 13.69 1.55 26.40
CA GLN A 239 13.09 0.91 27.59
C GLN A 239 11.68 0.38 27.34
N ILE A 240 11.13 0.58 26.13
CA ILE A 240 9.75 0.21 25.81
C ILE A 240 9.72 -1.17 25.16
N GLY A 241 8.72 -1.97 25.56
CA GLY A 241 8.39 -3.27 24.97
C GLY A 241 7.46 -3.13 23.77
N HIS A 242 6.53 -4.09 23.62
CA HIS A 242 5.67 -4.16 22.43
C HIS A 242 4.76 -2.93 22.23
N ASN A 243 4.22 -2.38 23.31
CA ASN A 243 3.36 -1.19 23.31
C ASN A 243 4.14 0.12 23.06
N SER A 244 4.85 0.19 21.94
CA SER A 244 5.61 1.38 21.52
C SER A 244 4.73 2.44 20.83
N TRP A 245 3.53 2.06 20.40
CA TRP A 245 2.62 2.94 19.65
C TRP A 245 2.06 4.09 20.49
N ASP A 246 1.79 3.89 21.78
CA ASP A 246 1.35 4.99 22.64
C ASP A 246 2.42 6.09 22.69
N THR A 247 3.69 5.73 22.83
CA THR A 247 4.79 6.71 22.84
C THR A 247 4.99 7.35 21.46
N ALA A 248 4.92 6.55 20.39
CA ALA A 248 5.04 7.05 19.02
C ALA A 248 3.95 8.08 18.68
N TYR A 249 2.68 7.79 18.95
CA TYR A 249 1.58 8.73 18.69
C TYR A 249 1.63 9.95 19.61
N HIS A 250 2.17 9.85 20.83
CA HIS A 250 2.41 11.03 21.66
C HIS A 250 3.61 11.88 21.24
N THR A 251 4.34 11.52 20.17
CA THR A 251 5.48 12.30 19.66
C THR A 251 4.99 13.48 18.81
N PRO A 252 5.04 14.74 19.27
CA PRO A 252 4.43 15.86 18.55
C PRO A 252 5.08 16.14 17.19
N ALA A 253 6.37 15.83 17.06
CA ALA A 253 7.12 15.99 15.82
C ALA A 253 6.58 15.09 14.69
N LEU A 254 5.92 13.97 15.02
CA LEU A 254 5.30 13.07 14.05
C LEU A 254 4.27 13.80 13.18
N TYR A 255 3.37 14.55 13.81
CA TYR A 255 2.28 15.23 13.10
C TYR A 255 2.80 16.39 12.25
N LYS A 256 3.80 17.12 12.74
CA LYS A 256 4.48 18.15 11.96
C LYS A 256 5.17 17.55 10.74
N TRP A 257 5.84 16.40 10.91
CA TRP A 257 6.49 15.70 9.82
C TRP A 257 5.49 15.16 8.80
N LEU A 258 4.41 14.51 9.24
CA LEU A 258 3.34 14.03 8.36
C LEU A 258 2.76 15.17 7.51
N LEU A 259 2.38 16.29 8.14
CA LEU A 259 1.81 17.45 7.43
C LEU A 259 2.75 18.09 6.40
N ALA A 260 4.06 17.86 6.51
CA ALA A 260 5.04 18.34 5.55
C ALA A 260 5.18 17.42 4.32
N GLN A 261 4.67 16.19 4.37
CA GLN A 261 4.77 15.25 3.27
C GLN A 261 3.63 15.46 2.25
N ARG A 262 3.95 15.28 0.98
CA ARG A 262 2.96 15.17 -0.10
C ARG A 262 3.38 14.05 -1.03
N ARG A 263 2.39 13.33 -1.56
CA ARG A 263 2.59 12.27 -2.52
C ARG A 263 3.18 12.83 -3.83
N VAL A 264 4.15 12.11 -4.40
CA VAL A 264 4.57 12.33 -5.79
C VAL A 264 3.60 11.62 -6.72
N ALA A 265 2.62 12.35 -7.26
CA ALA A 265 1.55 11.75 -8.08
C ALA A 265 2.02 11.26 -9.47
N HIS A 266 3.07 11.87 -10.03
CA HIS A 266 3.57 11.59 -11.37
C HIS A 266 5.11 11.52 -11.37
N PRO A 267 5.72 10.48 -10.77
CA PRO A 267 7.17 10.36 -10.73
C PRO A 267 7.72 10.14 -12.14
N LYS A 268 8.89 10.72 -12.44
CA LYS A 268 9.58 10.49 -13.73
C LYS A 268 10.25 9.12 -13.80
N THR A 269 10.59 8.55 -12.67
CA THR A 269 11.20 7.22 -12.57
C THR A 269 10.37 6.37 -11.63
N ILE A 270 9.98 5.21 -12.12
CA ILE A 270 9.40 4.12 -11.34
C ILE A 270 10.44 3.01 -11.32
N ASP A 271 10.79 2.53 -10.14
CA ASP A 271 11.67 1.38 -9.92
C ASP A 271 10.92 0.48 -8.93
N TYR A 272 10.43 -0.66 -9.41
CA TYR A 272 9.39 -1.41 -8.70
C TYR A 272 9.55 -2.92 -8.90
N THR A 273 9.52 -3.66 -7.79
CA THR A 273 9.44 -5.11 -7.75
C THR A 273 8.01 -5.53 -7.43
N PHE A 274 7.39 -6.34 -8.29
CA PHE A 274 6.00 -6.76 -8.13
C PHE A 274 5.85 -7.84 -7.05
N PRO A 275 5.07 -7.60 -5.97
CA PRO A 275 4.84 -8.58 -4.90
C PRO A 275 3.83 -9.69 -5.24
N GLY A 276 3.49 -9.87 -6.52
CA GLY A 276 2.49 -10.83 -6.99
C GLY A 276 1.13 -10.18 -7.34
N GLY A 277 0.46 -10.70 -8.36
CA GLY A 277 -0.78 -10.15 -8.92
C GLY A 277 -0.55 -9.05 -9.97
N ALA A 278 -1.57 -8.80 -10.80
CA ALA A 278 -1.58 -7.62 -11.67
C ALA A 278 -1.70 -6.35 -10.80
N ILE A 279 -0.69 -5.48 -10.88
CA ILE A 279 -0.61 -4.25 -10.07
C ILE A 279 -0.38 -3.07 -11.01
N GLN A 280 -1.14 -2.00 -10.77
CA GLN A 280 -0.86 -0.68 -11.30
C GLN A 280 -0.22 0.18 -10.19
N VAL A 281 0.90 0.83 -10.52
CA VAL A 281 1.55 1.85 -9.70
C VAL A 281 1.78 3.10 -10.54
N TRP A 282 1.23 4.23 -10.09
CA TRP A 282 1.26 5.50 -10.83
C TRP A 282 0.75 5.33 -12.27
N TRP A 283 1.60 5.58 -13.26
CA TRP A 283 1.32 5.51 -14.70
C TRP A 283 1.78 4.18 -15.33
N LEU A 284 2.25 3.20 -14.55
CA LEU A 284 2.73 1.92 -15.02
C LEU A 284 1.86 0.78 -14.48
N ALA A 285 1.48 -0.16 -15.34
CA ALA A 285 0.80 -1.38 -14.93
C ALA A 285 1.46 -2.62 -15.52
N MET A 286 1.48 -3.72 -14.76
CA MET A 286 1.82 -5.04 -15.27
C MET A 286 0.55 -5.76 -15.71
N GLU A 287 0.51 -6.18 -16.97
CA GLU A 287 -0.66 -6.85 -17.57
C GLU A 287 -0.64 -8.37 -17.35
N SER A 288 0.56 -8.97 -17.23
CA SER A 288 0.69 -10.40 -16.95
C SER A 288 2.03 -10.74 -16.29
N GLU A 289 2.00 -11.72 -15.38
CA GLU A 289 3.19 -12.29 -14.75
C GLU A 289 3.74 -13.45 -15.59
N PRO A 290 4.98 -13.38 -16.10
CA PRO A 290 5.68 -14.57 -16.54
C PRO A 290 6.26 -15.28 -15.32
N ASN A 291 5.74 -16.48 -15.03
CA ASN A 291 6.41 -17.52 -14.24
C ASN A 291 6.90 -17.14 -12.82
N ARG A 292 6.18 -17.62 -11.79
CA ARG A 292 6.36 -17.31 -10.35
C ARG A 292 7.68 -17.75 -9.68
N LYS A 293 8.74 -18.07 -10.42
CA LYS A 293 10.00 -18.54 -9.82
C LYS A 293 10.82 -17.43 -9.17
N ALA A 294 10.67 -16.19 -9.61
CA ALA A 294 11.29 -15.00 -9.02
C ALA A 294 10.35 -13.79 -9.16
N PRO A 295 10.43 -12.77 -8.27
CA PRO A 295 9.67 -11.53 -8.42
C PRO A 295 10.03 -10.80 -9.72
N ALA A 296 9.02 -10.29 -10.40
CA ALA A 296 9.21 -9.42 -11.57
C ALA A 296 9.71 -8.04 -11.11
N HIS A 297 10.67 -7.47 -11.82
CA HIS A 297 11.20 -6.13 -11.57
C HIS A 297 11.09 -5.28 -12.82
N ILE A 298 10.70 -4.01 -12.64
CA ILE A 298 10.62 -3.03 -13.70
C ILE A 298 11.16 -1.69 -13.25
N ARG A 299 12.02 -1.10 -14.08
CA ARG A 299 12.44 0.28 -13.98
C ARG A 299 12.01 1.02 -15.24
N ALA A 300 11.12 1.99 -15.08
CA ALA A 300 10.63 2.82 -16.17
C ALA A 300 11.00 4.29 -15.89
N THR A 301 11.64 4.95 -16.85
CA THR A 301 11.95 6.38 -16.79
C THR A 301 11.32 7.10 -17.97
N ILE A 302 10.74 8.27 -17.70
CA ILE A 302 10.18 9.15 -18.71
C ILE A 302 10.88 10.51 -18.74
N SER A 303 11.20 10.97 -19.93
CA SER A 303 11.71 12.31 -20.21
C SER A 303 10.59 13.26 -20.64
N ASN A 304 10.88 14.57 -20.61
CA ASN A 304 9.87 15.60 -20.93
C ASN A 304 9.46 15.59 -22.42
N ASP A 305 10.28 15.07 -23.30
CA ASP A 305 10.06 14.93 -24.74
C ASP A 305 9.30 13.65 -25.12
N GLY A 306 8.84 12.86 -24.13
CA GLY A 306 8.01 11.68 -24.36
C GLY A 306 8.79 10.40 -24.66
N GLU A 307 10.11 10.39 -24.44
CA GLU A 307 10.87 9.14 -24.43
C GLU A 307 10.63 8.39 -23.12
N VAL A 308 10.25 7.12 -23.23
CA VAL A 308 10.08 6.19 -22.11
C VAL A 308 11.09 5.06 -22.27
N ILE A 309 11.98 4.93 -21.31
CA ILE A 309 12.96 3.85 -21.23
C ILE A 309 12.50 2.88 -20.16
N VAL A 310 12.29 1.63 -20.53
CA VAL A 310 11.88 0.54 -19.65
C VAL A 310 12.96 -0.52 -19.65
N GLU A 311 13.47 -0.83 -18.47
CA GLU A 311 14.34 -1.98 -18.21
C GLU A 311 13.57 -2.93 -17.28
N SER A 312 13.49 -4.21 -17.61
CA SER A 312 12.77 -5.16 -16.76
C SER A 312 13.31 -6.59 -16.81
N GLU A 313 13.12 -7.29 -15.71
CA GLU A 313 13.37 -8.72 -15.54
C GLU A 313 12.09 -9.40 -15.08
N GLY A 314 11.73 -10.54 -15.69
CA GLY A 314 10.52 -11.26 -15.30
C GLY A 314 9.22 -10.51 -15.60
N VAL A 315 9.19 -9.59 -16.57
CA VAL A 315 7.96 -8.91 -17.03
C VAL A 315 7.58 -9.39 -18.43
N ALA A 316 6.35 -9.88 -18.60
CA ALA A 316 5.87 -10.38 -19.89
C ALA A 316 5.24 -9.27 -20.73
N SER A 317 4.51 -8.37 -20.09
CA SER A 317 3.85 -7.24 -20.74
C SER A 317 3.53 -6.18 -19.72
N PHE A 318 3.58 -4.92 -20.13
CA PHE A 318 3.24 -3.77 -19.31
C PHE A 318 2.38 -2.78 -20.08
N ALA A 319 1.73 -1.88 -19.37
CA ALA A 319 0.96 -0.79 -19.94
C ALA A 319 1.41 0.56 -19.36
N ILE A 320 1.43 1.58 -20.22
CA ILE A 320 1.62 2.97 -19.84
C ILE A 320 0.24 3.63 -19.79
N LEU A 321 -0.19 3.96 -18.57
CA LEU A 321 -1.54 4.43 -18.19
C LEU A 321 -1.52 5.89 -17.74
N SER A 322 -0.91 6.76 -18.53
CA SER A 322 -0.93 8.21 -18.28
C SER A 322 -2.25 8.81 -18.74
N LYS A 323 -2.85 9.70 -17.94
CA LYS A 323 -4.04 10.46 -18.36
C LYS A 323 -3.71 11.88 -18.81
N SER A 324 -2.83 12.54 -18.08
CA SER A 324 -2.44 13.93 -18.29
C SER A 324 -0.97 14.17 -17.99
N GLU A 325 -0.42 13.48 -16.99
CA GLU A 325 0.97 13.52 -16.59
C GLU A 325 1.39 12.09 -16.21
N PRO A 326 2.63 11.68 -16.49
CA PRO A 326 3.70 12.44 -17.13
C PRO A 326 3.59 12.52 -18.68
N ILE A 327 2.66 11.79 -19.30
CA ILE A 327 2.40 11.85 -20.75
C ILE A 327 1.03 12.47 -21.01
N ARG A 328 0.99 13.46 -21.90
CA ARG A 328 -0.26 14.11 -22.33
C ARG A 328 -0.85 13.43 -23.55
N VAL A 329 -2.17 13.38 -23.62
CA VAL A 329 -2.87 12.97 -24.86
C VAL A 329 -2.45 13.91 -26.00
N GLY A 330 -2.04 13.33 -27.13
CA GLY A 330 -1.55 14.05 -28.30
C GLY A 330 -0.03 14.29 -28.34
N GLN A 331 0.70 13.92 -27.29
CA GLN A 331 2.17 14.00 -27.25
C GLN A 331 2.78 12.85 -28.07
N ASP A 332 3.88 13.11 -28.78
CA ASP A 332 4.66 12.05 -29.41
C ASP A 332 5.42 11.25 -28.34
N VAL A 333 5.33 9.93 -28.42
CA VAL A 333 5.94 9.01 -27.45
C VAL A 333 6.78 7.98 -28.17
N LEU A 334 7.97 7.74 -27.63
CA LEU A 334 8.88 6.68 -28.02
C LEU A 334 9.11 5.78 -26.80
N VAL A 335 8.74 4.51 -26.89
CA VAL A 335 9.00 3.54 -25.82
C VAL A 335 10.11 2.61 -26.26
N LYS A 336 11.17 2.55 -25.46
CA LYS A 336 12.24 1.57 -25.54
C LYS A 336 12.09 0.60 -24.38
N TRP A 337 12.11 -0.70 -24.67
CA TRP A 337 12.07 -1.76 -23.68
C TRP A 337 13.27 -2.68 -23.86
N ASN A 338 14.12 -2.79 -22.83
CA ASN A 338 15.36 -3.58 -22.83
C ASN A 338 16.22 -3.28 -24.08
N GLY A 339 16.36 -1.98 -24.40
CA GLY A 339 17.10 -1.47 -25.56
C GLY A 339 16.34 -1.48 -26.91
N ALA A 340 15.23 -2.19 -27.05
CA ALA A 340 14.47 -2.27 -28.31
C ALA A 340 13.35 -1.23 -28.38
N VAL A 341 13.14 -0.59 -29.54
CA VAL A 341 11.97 0.28 -29.75
C VAL A 341 10.73 -0.59 -29.91
N VAL A 342 9.77 -0.44 -28.99
CA VAL A 342 8.54 -1.25 -28.92
C VAL A 342 7.27 -0.45 -29.20
N TYR A 343 7.35 0.88 -29.14
CA TYR A 343 6.27 1.77 -29.53
C TYR A 343 6.85 3.10 -30.02
N LYS A 344 6.29 3.65 -31.10
CA LYS A 344 6.57 5.01 -31.57
C LYS A 344 5.29 5.57 -32.17
N GLY A 345 4.77 6.66 -31.62
CA GLY A 345 3.55 7.26 -32.13
C GLY A 345 2.98 8.30 -31.19
N ARG A 346 1.83 8.83 -31.57
CA ARG A 346 1.10 9.82 -30.79
C ARG A 346 0.34 9.13 -29.65
N TYR A 347 0.49 9.61 -28.42
CA TYR A 347 -0.19 9.05 -27.27
C TYR A 347 -1.68 9.41 -27.27
N GLU A 348 -2.54 8.44 -27.55
CA GLU A 348 -4.01 8.63 -27.60
C GLU A 348 -4.73 8.01 -26.38
N GLY A 349 -4.00 7.31 -25.52
CA GLY A 349 -4.53 6.59 -24.37
C GLY A 349 -3.59 5.48 -23.93
N PRO A 350 -4.07 4.52 -23.11
CA PRO A 350 -3.28 3.39 -22.64
C PRO A 350 -2.44 2.72 -23.75
N VAL A 351 -1.13 2.69 -23.57
CA VAL A 351 -0.21 1.99 -24.49
C VAL A 351 0.18 0.66 -23.87
N VAL A 352 -0.32 -0.43 -24.44
CA VAL A 352 0.02 -1.79 -24.01
C VAL A 352 1.22 -2.27 -24.82
N VAL A 353 2.29 -2.62 -24.12
CA VAL A 353 3.53 -3.16 -24.69
C VAL A 353 3.60 -4.66 -24.42
N ARG A 354 3.78 -5.43 -25.49
CA ARG A 354 3.95 -6.88 -25.45
C ARG A 354 5.21 -7.27 -26.21
N PRO A 355 5.83 -8.43 -25.92
CA PRO A 355 6.99 -8.90 -26.65
C PRO A 355 6.57 -9.10 -28.10
N ASN A 356 7.40 -8.65 -29.04
CA ASN A 356 7.11 -8.80 -30.45
C ASN A 356 7.15 -10.30 -30.81
N ARG A 357 5.97 -10.93 -30.97
CA ARG A 357 5.89 -12.35 -31.35
C ARG A 357 6.44 -12.62 -32.77
N ASP A 358 6.58 -11.56 -33.57
CA ASP A 358 7.05 -11.63 -34.96
C ASP A 358 8.52 -11.24 -35.14
N ALA A 359 9.22 -10.88 -34.06
CA ALA A 359 10.67 -10.74 -34.11
C ALA A 359 11.29 -12.15 -34.05
N ALA A 360 11.74 -12.64 -35.21
CA ALA A 360 12.50 -13.88 -35.31
C ALA A 360 13.62 -13.88 -34.25
N PRO A 361 13.89 -15.03 -33.58
CA PRO A 361 14.98 -15.11 -32.62
C PRO A 361 16.27 -14.66 -33.29
N ALA A 362 17.00 -13.74 -32.63
CA ALA A 362 18.33 -13.37 -33.04
C ALA A 362 19.15 -14.65 -33.19
N GLY A 363 19.57 -14.95 -34.41
CA GLY A 363 20.30 -16.17 -34.74
C GLY A 363 21.55 -16.30 -33.87
N PRO A 364 22.04 -17.53 -33.64
CA PRO A 364 23.21 -17.74 -32.79
C PRO A 364 24.38 -16.92 -33.33
N ALA A 365 25.04 -16.19 -32.42
CA ALA A 365 26.25 -15.46 -32.72
C ALA A 365 27.26 -16.44 -33.33
N THR A 366 27.54 -16.24 -34.61
CA THR A 366 28.59 -16.96 -35.32
C THR A 366 29.92 -16.53 -34.70
N SER A 367 30.48 -17.40 -33.87
CA SER A 367 31.92 -17.42 -33.63
C SER A 367 32.58 -17.96 -34.91
N THR A 368 33.24 -17.08 -35.65
CA THR A 368 34.15 -17.45 -36.75
C THR A 368 35.60 -17.24 -36.27
N PRO A 369 36.58 -17.95 -36.87
CA PRO A 369 37.32 -19.05 -36.27
C PRO A 369 38.56 -18.63 -35.48
#